data_AF-A0A377LW95-F1
#
_entry.id   AF-A0A377LW95-F1
#
_cell.length_a   1.000
_cell.length_b   1.000
_cell.length_c   1.000
_cell.angle_alpha   90.00
_cell.angle_beta   90.00
_cell.angle_gamma   90.00
#
_symmetry.space_group_name_H-M   'P 1'
#
loop_
_entity.id
_entity.type
_entity.pdbx_description
1 polymer ?
#
loop_
_entity_poly.entity_id
_entity_poly.type
_entity_poly.pdbx_seq_one_letter_code
_entity_poly.pdbx_strand_id
1 'polypeptide(L)' 'MAEVTVSTAVPSVTFSATGIAVPDEIDILNGRLTDLDTAMGGG' A
#
# COMPACT_ATOMS: atom_id res chain seq x y z
N MET A 1 -8.64 19.77 -10.98
CA MET A 1 -8.38 18.35 -10.65
C MET A 1 -9.04 18.10 -9.31
N ALA A 2 -10.02 17.21 -9.23
CA ALA A 2 -10.55 16.81 -7.92
C ALA A 2 -9.53 15.90 -7.25
N GLU A 3 -9.22 16.16 -5.98
CA GLU A 3 -8.35 15.32 -5.18
C GLU A 3 -9.12 14.05 -4.78
N VAL A 4 -8.51 12.88 -5.02
CA VAL A 4 -9.04 11.59 -4.61
C VAL A 4 -8.06 11.00 -3.61
N THR A 5 -8.45 10.98 -2.34
CA THR A 5 -7.67 10.33 -1.27
C THR A 5 -8.14 8.88 -1.14
N VAL A 6 -7.21 7.93 -1.26
CA VAL A 6 -7.47 6.50 -1.09
C VAL A 6 -6.64 6.00 0.08
N SER A 7 -7.27 5.26 1.01
CA SER A 7 -6.56 4.52 2.07
C SER A 7 -6.19 3.13 1.55
N THR A 8 -5.00 2.66 1.92
CA THR A 8 -4.46 1.36 1.50
C THR A 8 -3.56 0.80 2.58
N ALA A 9 -3.56 -0.51 2.74
CA ALA A 9 -2.65 -1.27 3.58
C ALA A 9 -1.31 -1.55 2.87
N VAL A 10 -1.15 -1.22 1.58
CA VAL A 10 0.13 -1.35 0.88
C VAL A 10 1.16 -0.40 1.49
N PRO A 11 2.32 -0.88 1.93
CA PRO A 11 3.36 -0.03 2.48
C PRO A 11 3.92 0.97 1.46
N SER A 12 4.26 2.16 1.91
CA SER A 12 4.79 3.22 1.05
C SER A 12 6.25 2.99 0.67
N VAL A 13 6.61 3.40 -0.54
CA VAL A 13 8.01 3.59 -0.94
C VAL A 13 8.58 4.80 -0.19
N THR A 14 9.80 4.67 0.32
CA THR A 14 10.49 5.75 1.02
C THR A 14 11.66 6.28 0.19
N PHE A 15 11.67 7.59 -0.06
CA PHE A 15 12.78 8.28 -0.70
C PHE A 15 13.76 8.81 0.36
N SER A 16 15.05 8.67 0.08
CA SER A 16 16.13 9.21 0.91
C SER A 16 17.19 9.86 0.04
N ALA A 17 18.06 10.68 0.65
CA ALA A 17 19.20 11.27 -0.06
C ALA A 17 20.14 10.22 -0.67
N THR A 18 20.13 9.00 -0.12
CA THR A 18 21.01 7.89 -0.53
C THR A 18 20.34 6.91 -1.48
N GLY A 19 19.04 7.03 -1.74
CA GLY A 19 18.32 6.11 -2.63
C GLY A 19 16.85 5.90 -2.26
N ILE A 20 16.26 4.84 -2.83
CA ILE A 20 14.86 4.47 -2.67
C ILE A 20 14.78 3.15 -1.89
N ALA A 21 14.03 3.15 -0.79
CA ALA A 21 13.66 1.94 -0.08
C ALA A 21 12.28 1.50 -0.58
N VAL A 22 12.26 0.35 -1.27
CA VAL A 22 11.04 -0.29 -1.77
C VAL A 22 10.70 -1.44 -0.84
N PRO A 23 9.46 -1.57 -0.36
CA PRO A 23 9.02 -2.74 0.42
C PRO A 23 9.14 -4.04 -0.38
N ASP A 24 9.32 -5.16 0.31
CA ASP A 24 9.36 -6.47 -0.36
C ASP A 24 8.03 -6.79 -1.05
N GLU A 25 8.07 -7.56 -2.14
CA GLU A 25 6.87 -7.86 -2.92
C GLU A 25 5.82 -8.63 -2.13
N ILE A 26 6.26 -9.41 -1.14
CA ILE A 26 5.36 -10.14 -0.23
C ILE A 26 4.54 -9.15 0.62
N ASP A 27 5.16 -8.08 1.13
CA ASP A 27 4.46 -7.09 1.95
C ASP A 27 3.47 -6.27 1.11
N ILE A 28 3.87 -5.94 -0.12
CA ILE A 28 2.97 -5.29 -1.08
C ILE A 28 1.77 -6.18 -1.36
N LEU A 29 1.98 -7.46 -1.67
CA LEU A 29 0.89 -8.39 -1.97
C LEU A 29 -0.04 -8.58 -0.77
N ASN A 30 0.51 -8.72 0.43
CA ASN A 30 -0.28 -8.84 1.66
C ASN A 30 -1.13 -7.58 1.92
N GLY A 31 -0.57 -6.39 1.69
CA GLY A 31 -1.32 -5.13 1.76
C GLY A 31 -2.47 -5.09 0.76
N ARG A 32 -2.25 -5.53 -0.49
CA ARG A 32 -3.30 -5.61 -1.52
C ARG A 32 -4.40 -6.61 -1.15
N LEU A 33 -4.04 -7.77 -0.59
CA LEU A 33 -5.02 -8.76 -0.14
C LEU A 33 -5.84 -8.24 1.03
N THR A 34 -5.22 -7.50 1.95
CA THR A 34 -5.91 -6.85 3.09
C THR A 34 -6.91 -5.79 2.59
N ASP A 35 -6.52 -4.98 1.61
CA ASP A 35 -7.42 -4.00 1.00
C ASP A 35 -8.62 -4.67 0.32
N LEU A 36 -8.38 -5.78 -0.38
CA LEU A 36 -9.43 -6.56 -1.04
C LEU A 36 -10.38 -7.19 -0.02
N ASP A 37 -9.85 -7.80 1.04
CA ASP A 37 -10.65 -8.38 2.12
C ASP A 37 -11.53 -7.32 2.80
N THR A 38 -10.93 -6.17 3.13
CA THR A 38 -11.66 -5.01 3.68
C THR A 38 -12.76 -4.54 2.74
N ALA A 39 -12.49 -4.45 1.44
CA ALA A 39 -13.48 -4.04 0.44
C ALA A 39 -14.62 -5.06 0.25
N MET A 40 -14.37 -6.33 0.55
CA MET A 40 -15.36 -7.42 0.49
C MET A 40 -16.16 -7.60 1.79
N GLY A 41 -15.94 -6.75 2.79
CA GLY A 41 -16.71 -6.75 4.04
C GLY A 41 -15.98 -7.34 5.25
N GLY A 42 -14.68 -7.65 5.12
CA GLY A 42 -13.65 -7.88 6.14
C GLY A 42 -14.02 -8.57 7.46
N GLY A 43 -13.31 -9.66 7.79
CA GLY A 43 -13.41 -10.41 9.06
C GLY A 43 -12.07 -10.90 9.58
#